data_AF-P49653-F1
#
_entry.id   AF-P49653-F1
#
_cell.length_a   1.000
_cell.length_b   1.000
_cell.length_c   1.000
_cell.angle_alpha   90.00
_cell.angle_beta   90.00
_cell.angle_gamma   90.00
#
_symmetry.space_group_name_H-M   'P 1'
#
loop_
_entity.id
_entity.type
_entity.pdbx_description
1 polymer ?
#
loop_
_entity_poly.entity_id
_entity_poly.type
_entity_poly.pdbx_seq_one_letter_code
_entity_poly.pdbx_strand_id
1 'polypeptide(L)'
;MVRRLARGCWSAFWDYETPKVIVVRNRRLGFVHRMVQLLILLYFVWYVFIVQKSYQDSETGPESSIITKVKGITMSEDKVWDVEEYVKPPEGGSVVSIITRIEVTPSQTLGTCPESMRVHSSTCHSDDDCIAGQLDMQGNGIRTGHCVPYYHGDSKTCEVSAWCPVEDGTSDNHFLGKMAPNFTILIKNSIHYPKFKFSKGNIASQKSDYLKHCTFDQDSDPYCPIFRLGFIVEKAGENFTELAHKGGVIGVIINWNCDLDLSESECNPKYSFRRLDPKYDPASSGYNFRFAKYYKINGTTTTRTLIKAYGIRIDVIVHGQAGKFSLIPTIINLATALTSIGVGSFLCDWILLTFMNKNKLYSHKKFDKVRTPKHPSSRWPVTLALVLGQIPPPPSHYSQDQPPSPPSGEGPTLGEGAELPLAVQSPRPCSISALTEQVVDTLGQHMGQRPPVPEPSQQDSTSTDPKGLAQL
;
A
#
# COMPACT_ATOMS: atom_id res chain seq x y z
N MET A 1 -64.97 -10.93 0.92
CA MET A 1 -63.89 -11.63 0.19
C MET A 1 -62.50 -11.05 0.49
N VAL A 2 -62.32 -9.71 0.41
CA VAL A 2 -61.05 -9.01 0.74
C VAL A 2 -60.51 -9.34 2.14
N ARG A 3 -61.34 -9.37 3.18
CA ARG A 3 -60.93 -9.79 4.55
C ARG A 3 -60.50 -11.26 4.70
N ARG A 4 -60.85 -12.15 3.77
CA ARG A 4 -60.38 -13.56 3.77
C ARG A 4 -59.09 -13.70 2.97
N LEU A 5 -58.98 -13.00 1.84
CA LEU A 5 -57.74 -12.90 1.05
C LEU A 5 -56.62 -12.21 1.84
N ALA A 6 -56.93 -11.11 2.53
CA ALA A 6 -55.98 -10.43 3.42
C ALA A 6 -55.55 -11.33 4.58
N ARG A 7 -56.45 -12.18 5.10
CA ARG A 7 -56.12 -13.17 6.14
C ARG A 7 -55.18 -14.27 5.64
N GLY A 8 -55.39 -14.76 4.42
CA GLY A 8 -54.53 -15.77 3.79
C GLY A 8 -53.16 -15.22 3.38
N CYS A 9 -53.08 -13.96 2.94
CA CYS A 9 -51.81 -13.29 2.65
C CYS A 9 -51.04 -12.99 3.94
N TRP A 10 -51.75 -12.57 5.00
CA TRP A 10 -51.13 -12.37 6.32
C TRP A 10 -50.62 -13.68 6.90
N SER A 11 -51.35 -14.80 6.78
CA SER A 11 -50.82 -16.10 7.23
C SER A 11 -49.59 -16.53 6.44
N ALA A 12 -49.60 -16.37 5.11
CA ALA A 12 -48.44 -16.69 4.28
C ALA A 12 -47.21 -15.84 4.59
N PHE A 13 -47.39 -14.59 5.04
CA PHE A 13 -46.30 -13.73 5.48
C PHE A 13 -45.61 -14.23 6.77
N TRP A 14 -46.32 -14.96 7.63
CA TRP A 14 -45.77 -15.58 8.84
C TRP A 14 -45.30 -17.02 8.63
N ASP A 15 -45.36 -17.54 7.41
CA ASP A 15 -44.86 -18.89 7.11
C ASP A 15 -43.32 -18.88 7.09
N TYR A 16 -42.72 -19.74 7.91
CA TYR A 16 -41.28 -19.96 7.97
C TYR A 16 -40.91 -21.23 7.20
N GLU A 17 -40.30 -21.06 6.03
CA GLU A 17 -39.86 -22.17 5.20
C GLU A 17 -38.55 -22.79 5.72
N THR A 18 -38.53 -24.12 5.85
CA THR A 18 -37.31 -24.87 6.18
C THR A 18 -37.10 -26.01 5.19
N PRO A 19 -35.85 -26.28 4.77
CA PRO A 19 -35.58 -27.37 3.85
C PRO A 19 -35.74 -28.73 4.55
N LYS A 20 -36.38 -29.68 3.87
CA LYS A 20 -36.41 -31.08 4.33
C LYS A 20 -35.02 -31.71 4.18
N VAL A 21 -34.38 -32.03 5.30
CA VAL A 21 -33.02 -32.59 5.33
C VAL A 21 -33.02 -34.12 5.43
N ILE A 22 -31.99 -34.75 4.85
CA ILE A 22 -31.79 -36.22 4.93
C ILE A 22 -30.59 -36.51 5.82
N VAL A 23 -30.82 -37.28 6.89
CA VAL A 23 -29.76 -37.69 7.81
C VAL A 23 -29.21 -39.05 7.39
N VAL A 24 -27.98 -39.06 6.86
CA VAL A 24 -27.28 -40.30 6.49
C VAL A 24 -26.49 -40.85 7.67
N ARG A 25 -26.92 -41.99 8.21
CA ARG A 25 -26.19 -42.68 9.29
C ARG A 25 -25.10 -43.60 8.71
N ASN A 26 -24.02 -43.01 8.19
CA ASN A 26 -22.83 -43.75 7.74
C ASN A 26 -21.57 -43.25 8.46
N ARG A 27 -20.90 -44.13 9.22
CA ARG A 27 -19.73 -43.77 10.04
C ARG A 27 -18.55 -43.25 9.22
N ARG A 28 -18.31 -43.81 8.03
CA ARG A 28 -17.20 -43.37 7.14
C ARG A 28 -17.46 -41.97 6.61
N LEU A 29 -18.68 -41.71 6.10
CA LEU A 29 -19.05 -40.39 5.61
C LEU A 29 -19.09 -39.36 6.75
N GLY A 30 -19.63 -39.73 7.91
CA GLY A 30 -19.65 -38.87 9.09
C GLY A 30 -18.24 -38.48 9.53
N PHE A 31 -17.29 -39.43 9.51
CA PHE A 31 -15.88 -39.14 9.78
C PHE A 31 -15.29 -38.16 8.75
N VAL A 32 -15.48 -38.41 7.44
CA VAL A 32 -15.01 -37.50 6.38
C VAL A 32 -15.61 -36.10 6.55
N HIS A 33 -16.92 -35.99 6.79
CA HIS A 33 -17.60 -34.71 6.99
C HIS A 33 -17.04 -33.96 8.20
N ARG A 34 -16.87 -34.63 9.35
CA ARG A 34 -16.31 -34.02 10.56
C ARG A 34 -14.83 -33.64 10.40
N MET A 35 -14.03 -34.42 9.68
CA MET A 35 -12.66 -34.06 9.36
C MET A 35 -12.58 -32.82 8.48
N VAL A 36 -13.42 -32.71 7.43
CA VAL A 36 -13.48 -31.52 6.59
C VAL A 36 -13.90 -30.28 7.40
N GLN A 37 -14.92 -30.42 8.26
CA GLN A 37 -15.33 -29.32 9.16
C GLN A 37 -14.20 -28.91 10.12
N LEU A 38 -13.48 -29.87 10.71
CA LEU A 38 -12.35 -29.61 11.59
C LEU A 38 -11.22 -28.89 10.85
N LEU A 39 -10.90 -29.29 9.62
CA LEU A 39 -9.88 -28.63 8.80
C LEU A 39 -10.27 -27.20 8.45
N ILE A 40 -11.54 -26.96 8.09
CA ILE A 40 -12.05 -25.61 7.84
C ILE A 40 -11.97 -24.76 9.11
N LEU A 41 -12.44 -25.28 10.26
CA LEU A 41 -12.37 -24.57 11.53
C LEU A 41 -10.92 -24.26 11.93
N LEU A 42 -10.01 -25.23 11.78
CA LEU A 42 -8.58 -25.04 12.06
C LEU A 42 -7.99 -23.95 11.16
N TYR A 43 -8.32 -23.95 9.87
CA TYR A 43 -7.89 -22.90 8.94
C TYR A 43 -8.37 -21.51 9.40
N PHE A 44 -9.66 -21.35 9.71
CA PHE A 44 -10.17 -20.05 10.15
C PHE A 44 -9.56 -19.62 11.49
N VAL A 45 -9.55 -20.49 12.51
CA VAL A 45 -9.03 -20.12 13.83
C VAL A 45 -7.52 -19.86 13.78
N TRP A 46 -6.74 -20.75 13.20
CA TRP A 46 -5.28 -20.64 13.18
C TRP A 46 -4.79 -19.60 12.18
N TYR A 47 -5.19 -19.71 10.92
CA TYR A 47 -4.64 -18.86 9.87
C TYR A 47 -5.33 -17.49 9.84
N VAL A 48 -6.66 -17.44 9.79
CA VAL A 48 -7.39 -16.17 9.63
C VAL A 48 -7.40 -15.36 10.93
N PHE A 49 -7.79 -15.97 12.05
CA PHE A 49 -7.89 -15.26 13.31
C PHE A 49 -6.52 -15.06 13.99
N ILE A 50 -5.66 -16.07 14.09
CA ILE A 50 -4.39 -15.93 14.83
C ILE A 50 -3.26 -15.34 13.98
N VAL A 51 -2.97 -15.91 12.80
CA VAL A 51 -1.82 -15.47 11.98
C VAL A 51 -2.10 -14.13 11.28
N GLN A 52 -3.27 -14.01 10.62
CA GLN A 52 -3.64 -12.80 9.88
C GLN A 52 -4.30 -11.73 10.76
N LYS A 53 -4.60 -12.04 12.03
CA LYS A 53 -5.26 -11.13 13.00
C LYS A 53 -6.51 -10.44 12.44
N SER A 54 -7.31 -11.14 11.65
CA SER A 54 -8.46 -10.52 10.96
C SER A 54 -9.61 -10.09 11.89
N TYR A 55 -9.48 -10.28 13.20
CA TYR A 55 -10.34 -9.67 14.23
C TYR A 55 -9.99 -8.19 14.49
N GLN A 56 -8.82 -7.74 14.02
CA GLN A 56 -8.36 -6.37 14.14
C GLN A 56 -8.78 -5.58 12.91
N ASP A 57 -9.12 -4.32 13.15
CA ASP A 57 -9.09 -3.31 12.11
C ASP A 57 -7.67 -2.78 12.00
N SER A 58 -7.15 -2.64 10.78
CA SER A 58 -5.76 -2.24 10.53
C SER A 58 -5.67 -0.87 9.87
N GLU A 59 -4.66 -0.10 10.22
CA GLU A 59 -4.24 1.14 9.56
C GLU A 59 -2.81 0.98 9.06
N THR A 60 -2.58 1.15 7.76
CA THR A 60 -1.27 1.04 7.11
C THR A 60 -0.74 2.43 6.79
N GLY A 61 0.57 2.64 6.96
CA GLY A 61 1.21 3.91 6.62
C GLY A 61 0.99 4.98 7.69
N PRO A 62 1.73 4.92 8.81
CA PRO A 62 1.64 5.94 9.85
C PRO A 62 2.02 7.32 9.32
N GLU A 63 1.40 8.37 9.84
CA GLU A 63 1.94 9.71 9.76
C GLU A 63 3.26 9.72 10.54
N SER A 64 4.35 10.19 9.91
CA SER A 64 5.68 10.12 10.51
C SER A 64 6.42 11.45 10.42
N SER A 65 7.13 11.77 11.50
CA SER A 65 8.06 12.90 11.57
C SER A 65 9.45 12.38 11.92
N ILE A 66 10.46 12.84 11.17
CA ILE A 66 11.84 12.37 11.28
C ILE A 66 12.75 13.57 11.39
N ILE A 67 13.62 13.55 12.40
CA ILE A 67 14.69 14.52 12.59
C ILE A 67 15.99 13.75 12.73
N THR A 68 16.97 14.09 11.89
CA THR A 68 18.29 13.48 11.88
C THR A 68 19.34 14.48 12.37
N LYS A 69 20.29 14.01 13.18
CA LYS A 69 21.43 14.81 13.63
C LYS A 69 22.70 14.01 13.55
N VAL A 70 23.64 14.47 12.73
CA VAL A 70 24.95 13.84 12.58
C VAL A 70 25.93 14.49 13.57
N LYS A 71 26.85 13.69 14.10
CA LYS A 71 28.00 14.16 14.87
C LYS A 71 29.25 13.42 14.43
N GLY A 72 30.35 14.16 14.42
CA GLY A 72 31.67 13.67 14.04
C GLY A 72 32.55 14.83 13.60
N ILE A 73 33.86 14.62 13.67
CA ILE A 73 34.84 15.54 13.09
C ILE A 73 35.81 14.71 12.26
N THR A 74 36.32 15.29 11.18
CA THR A 74 37.37 14.69 10.37
C THR A 74 38.38 15.75 9.97
N MET A 75 39.56 15.32 9.56
CA MET A 75 40.67 16.22 9.23
C MET A 75 41.17 15.85 7.83
N SER A 76 41.33 16.85 6.97
CA SER A 76 42.20 16.79 5.81
C SER A 76 43.55 17.44 6.16
N GLU A 77 44.53 17.36 5.24
CA GLU A 77 45.91 17.83 5.47
C GLU A 77 45.99 19.22 6.13
N ASP A 78 45.21 20.19 5.63
CA ASP A 78 45.26 21.58 6.14
C ASP A 78 43.96 22.07 6.80
N LYS A 79 43.00 21.19 7.08
CA LYS A 79 41.66 21.63 7.52
C LYS A 79 40.90 20.62 8.37
N VAL A 80 40.25 21.13 9.42
CA VAL A 80 39.26 20.40 10.22
C VAL A 80 37.88 20.60 9.59
N TRP A 81 37.15 19.50 9.43
CA TRP A 81 35.80 19.47 8.89
C TRP A 81 34.81 19.08 9.99
N ASP A 82 33.79 19.91 10.17
CA ASP A 82 32.70 19.69 11.11
C ASP A 82 31.35 19.48 10.40
N VAL A 83 30.31 19.25 11.20
CA VAL A 83 28.96 18.92 10.75
C VAL A 83 28.41 19.98 9.79
N GLU A 84 28.72 21.26 9.98
CA GLU A 84 28.19 22.35 9.16
C GLU A 84 28.74 22.32 7.73
N GLU A 85 29.91 21.71 7.54
CA GLU A 85 30.55 21.62 6.23
C GLU A 85 30.17 20.36 5.47
N TYR A 86 30.24 19.18 6.10
CA TYR A 86 30.06 17.91 5.40
C TYR A 86 28.61 17.39 5.42
N VAL A 87 27.68 17.99 6.18
CA VAL A 87 26.27 17.57 6.21
C VAL A 87 25.39 18.50 5.39
N LYS A 88 24.56 17.92 4.52
CA LYS A 88 23.59 18.64 3.69
C LYS A 88 22.26 17.86 3.55
N PRO A 89 21.09 18.52 3.66
CA PRO A 89 20.89 19.86 4.23
C PRO A 89 21.19 19.86 5.76
N PRO A 90 21.58 21.00 6.35
CA PRO A 90 21.91 21.09 7.77
C PRO A 90 20.69 20.99 8.71
N GLU A 91 19.49 21.27 8.20
CA GLU A 91 18.22 21.21 8.94
C GLU A 91 17.93 19.79 9.47
N GLY A 92 18.45 18.77 8.79
CA GLY A 92 18.07 17.39 9.01
C GLY A 92 16.64 17.11 8.55
N GLY A 93 16.29 15.84 8.52
CA GLY A 93 14.98 15.40 8.05
C GLY A 93 15.00 13.90 7.75
N SER A 94 14.11 13.47 6.85
CA SER A 94 14.12 12.10 6.33
C SER A 94 15.32 11.82 5.41
N VAL A 95 15.96 12.85 4.86
CA VAL A 95 17.11 12.72 3.96
C VAL A 95 18.27 13.53 4.51
N VAL A 96 19.43 12.89 4.66
CA VAL A 96 20.67 13.56 5.07
C VAL A 96 21.85 13.04 4.25
N SER A 97 22.62 13.94 3.66
CA SER A 97 23.82 13.61 2.88
C SER A 97 25.07 13.94 3.68
N ILE A 98 25.96 12.96 3.81
CA ILE A 98 27.25 13.09 4.48
C ILE A 98 28.33 13.04 3.39
N ILE A 99 29.03 14.15 3.21
CA ILE A 99 30.07 14.31 2.22
C ILE A 99 31.32 13.53 2.66
N THR A 100 31.81 12.65 1.79
CA THR A 100 32.97 11.77 2.03
C THR A 100 34.16 12.12 1.15
N ARG A 101 33.95 12.81 0.03
CA ARG A 101 34.99 13.32 -0.87
C ARG A 101 34.52 14.62 -1.51
N ILE A 102 35.45 15.56 -1.70
CA ILE A 102 35.18 16.80 -2.43
C ILE A 102 36.26 17.06 -3.46
N GLU A 103 35.87 17.69 -4.56
CA GLU A 103 36.76 18.29 -5.57
C GLU A 103 36.46 19.79 -5.56
N VAL A 104 37.47 20.61 -5.27
CA VAL A 104 37.31 22.05 -5.08
C VAL A 104 37.95 22.81 -6.24
N THR A 105 37.19 23.69 -6.89
CA THR A 105 37.71 24.67 -7.85
C THR A 105 37.60 26.07 -7.21
N PRO A 106 38.70 26.56 -6.62
CA PRO A 106 38.70 27.85 -5.91
C PRO A 106 38.66 29.03 -6.88
N SER A 107 38.23 30.19 -6.37
CA SER A 107 38.43 31.49 -7.02
C SER A 107 37.90 31.62 -8.44
N GLN A 108 36.78 30.98 -8.77
CA GLN A 108 36.12 31.18 -10.05
C GLN A 108 35.56 32.59 -10.17
N THR A 109 35.84 33.27 -11.28
CA THR A 109 35.28 34.58 -11.66
C THR A 109 34.60 34.49 -13.02
N LEU A 110 33.64 35.36 -13.29
CA LEU A 110 33.07 35.47 -14.64
C LEU A 110 34.13 36.02 -15.60
N GLY A 111 34.35 35.31 -16.71
CA GLY A 111 35.33 35.68 -17.73
C GLY A 111 35.34 34.69 -18.88
N THR A 112 36.43 34.68 -19.66
CA THR A 112 36.66 33.70 -20.73
C THR A 112 37.82 32.79 -20.37
N CYS A 113 37.69 31.50 -20.68
CA CYS A 113 38.72 30.49 -20.44
C CYS A 113 38.53 29.27 -21.36
N PRO A 114 39.59 28.44 -21.55
CA PRO A 114 39.45 27.15 -22.21
C PRO A 114 38.38 26.26 -21.55
N GLU A 115 37.53 25.62 -22.35
CA GLU A 115 36.58 24.60 -21.89
C GLU A 115 37.30 23.32 -21.43
N SER A 116 36.69 22.60 -20.50
CA SER A 116 37.17 21.34 -19.94
C SER A 116 37.21 20.25 -21.00
N MET A 117 38.35 19.54 -21.09
CA MET A 117 38.53 18.41 -22.02
C MET A 117 37.55 17.24 -21.78
N ARG A 118 36.89 17.23 -20.62
CA ARG A 118 35.87 16.22 -20.27
C ARG A 118 34.55 16.43 -21.01
N VAL A 119 34.30 17.65 -21.49
CA VAL A 119 33.10 17.98 -22.26
C VAL A 119 33.28 17.43 -23.67
N HIS A 120 32.26 16.75 -24.18
CA HIS A 120 32.30 16.18 -25.52
C HIS A 120 32.43 17.31 -26.56
N SER A 121 33.24 17.08 -27.61
CA SER A 121 33.47 18.07 -28.68
C SER A 121 34.05 19.42 -28.19
N SER A 122 34.81 19.42 -27.08
CA SER A 122 35.50 20.61 -26.56
C SER A 122 36.87 20.84 -27.21
N THR A 123 37.53 19.78 -27.67
CA THR A 123 38.84 19.85 -28.34
C THR A 123 38.69 20.49 -29.72
N CYS A 124 39.59 21.40 -30.04
CA CYS A 124 39.63 22.12 -31.31
C CYS A 124 41.04 22.14 -31.89
N HIS A 125 41.14 22.31 -33.20
CA HIS A 125 42.39 22.53 -33.92
C HIS A 125 42.48 23.95 -34.49
N SER A 126 41.35 24.52 -34.92
CA SER A 126 41.22 25.91 -35.35
C SER A 126 39.99 26.59 -34.74
N ASP A 127 39.94 27.92 -34.84
CA ASP A 127 38.80 28.73 -34.39
C ASP A 127 37.48 28.32 -35.10
N ASP A 128 37.57 27.78 -36.33
CA ASP A 128 36.40 27.31 -37.09
C ASP A 128 35.68 26.13 -36.41
N ASP A 129 36.37 25.35 -35.58
CA ASP A 129 35.78 24.25 -34.81
C ASP A 129 34.88 24.76 -33.66
N CYS A 130 35.05 26.04 -33.29
CA CYS A 130 34.37 26.68 -32.18
C CYS A 130 33.32 27.66 -32.70
N ILE A 131 32.05 27.22 -32.80
CA ILE A 131 30.97 28.10 -33.26
C ILE A 131 30.63 29.13 -32.17
N ALA A 132 30.86 30.41 -32.46
CA ALA A 132 30.54 31.51 -31.55
C ALA A 132 29.04 31.54 -31.19
N GLY A 133 28.73 31.71 -29.91
CA GLY A 133 27.35 31.74 -29.39
C GLY A 133 26.71 30.37 -29.22
N GLN A 134 27.37 29.27 -29.59
CA GLN A 134 26.87 27.93 -29.35
C GLN A 134 26.93 27.60 -27.86
N LEU A 135 25.81 27.13 -27.32
CA LEU A 135 25.69 26.60 -25.95
C LEU A 135 25.63 25.08 -26.00
N ASP A 136 26.56 24.42 -25.32
CA ASP A 136 26.47 23.00 -25.02
C ASP A 136 25.85 22.82 -23.63
N MET A 137 24.75 22.08 -23.55
CA MET A 137 24.06 21.82 -22.28
C MET A 137 24.88 20.95 -21.32
N GLN A 138 25.89 20.22 -21.83
CA GLN A 138 26.87 19.48 -21.02
C GLN A 138 28.16 20.29 -20.79
N GLY A 139 28.29 21.46 -21.43
CA GLY A 139 29.41 22.38 -21.25
C GLY A 139 29.26 23.31 -20.05
N ASN A 140 30.29 24.11 -19.79
CA ASN A 140 30.34 25.03 -18.66
C ASN A 140 29.94 26.47 -19.00
N GLY A 141 29.86 26.82 -20.29
CA GLY A 141 29.49 28.15 -20.75
C GLY A 141 29.25 28.27 -22.25
N ILE A 142 29.09 29.50 -22.73
CA ILE A 142 28.81 29.83 -24.14
C ILE A 142 30.14 29.96 -24.89
N ARG A 143 30.29 29.31 -26.04
CA ARG A 143 31.52 29.38 -26.86
C ARG A 143 31.73 30.78 -27.41
N THR A 144 32.95 31.30 -27.29
CA THR A 144 33.32 32.64 -27.79
C THR A 144 33.63 32.66 -29.29
N GLY A 145 34.09 31.53 -29.82
CA GLY A 145 34.53 31.40 -31.21
C GLY A 145 36.02 31.11 -31.37
N HIS A 146 36.79 31.11 -30.29
CA HIS A 146 38.25 30.97 -30.33
C HIS A 146 38.71 29.59 -29.86
N CYS A 147 39.74 29.05 -30.50
CA CYS A 147 40.42 27.83 -30.10
C CYS A 147 41.71 28.16 -29.34
N VAL A 148 41.68 28.00 -28.01
CA VAL A 148 42.76 28.46 -27.14
C VAL A 148 43.55 27.27 -26.55
N PRO A 149 44.85 27.45 -26.23
CA PRO A 149 45.63 26.43 -25.53
C PRO A 149 45.02 26.10 -24.15
N TYR A 150 45.03 24.82 -23.79
CA TYR A 150 44.59 24.39 -22.47
C TYR A 150 45.64 24.71 -21.39
N TYR A 151 45.25 24.67 -20.11
CA TYR A 151 46.15 24.98 -18.98
C TYR A 151 47.41 24.11 -18.94
N HIS A 152 47.30 22.84 -19.34
CA HIS A 152 48.38 21.87 -19.31
C HIS A 152 48.41 21.01 -20.59
N GLY A 153 49.61 20.80 -21.12
CA GLY A 153 49.86 20.00 -22.33
C GLY A 153 49.70 20.78 -23.64
N ASP A 154 49.82 20.06 -24.76
CA ASP A 154 49.80 20.63 -26.12
C ASP A 154 48.40 20.69 -26.73
N SER A 155 47.39 20.27 -25.99
CA SER A 155 45.99 20.21 -26.44
C SER A 155 45.33 21.59 -26.39
N LYS A 156 44.40 21.85 -27.31
CA LYS A 156 43.60 23.08 -27.37
C LYS A 156 42.11 22.77 -27.21
N THR A 157 41.38 23.69 -26.58
CA THR A 157 39.92 23.60 -26.42
C THR A 157 39.24 24.91 -26.78
N CYS A 158 37.95 24.83 -27.10
CA CYS A 158 37.17 26.03 -27.38
C CYS A 158 37.10 26.93 -26.14
N GLU A 159 37.31 28.23 -26.33
CA GLU A 159 37.14 29.22 -25.29
C GLU A 159 35.64 29.42 -25.01
N VAL A 160 35.29 29.47 -23.72
CA VAL A 160 33.92 29.68 -23.24
C VAL A 160 33.85 30.88 -22.31
N SER A 161 32.76 31.63 -22.43
CA SER A 161 32.34 32.64 -21.47
C SER A 161 31.59 31.95 -20.32
N ALA A 162 32.27 31.77 -19.18
CA ALA A 162 31.83 30.93 -18.08
C ALA A 162 32.33 31.44 -16.71
N TRP A 163 32.11 30.63 -15.68
CA TRP A 163 32.85 30.75 -14.42
C TRP A 163 34.23 30.11 -14.58
N CYS A 164 35.25 30.96 -14.66
CA CYS A 164 36.61 30.57 -14.99
C CYS A 164 37.53 30.62 -13.77
N PRO A 165 38.44 29.65 -13.58
CA PRO A 165 38.67 28.48 -14.45
C PRO A 165 37.54 27.43 -14.34
N VAL A 166 37.24 26.72 -15.43
CA VAL A 166 36.24 25.64 -15.43
C VAL A 166 36.73 24.41 -14.65
N GLU A 167 35.80 23.55 -14.21
CA GLU A 167 36.17 22.28 -13.56
C GLU A 167 36.81 21.32 -14.58
N ASP A 168 38.12 21.09 -14.44
CA ASP A 168 38.90 20.20 -15.30
C ASP A 168 39.32 18.90 -14.62
N GLY A 169 39.02 18.75 -13.33
CA GLY A 169 39.45 17.61 -12.53
C GLY A 169 40.90 17.62 -12.09
N THR A 170 41.64 18.69 -12.36
CA THR A 170 42.87 19.02 -11.63
C THR A 170 42.58 19.64 -10.26
N SER A 171 41.28 19.85 -9.97
CA SER A 171 40.75 20.33 -8.69
C SER A 171 41.35 19.63 -7.47
N ASP A 172 41.58 20.42 -6.41
CA ASP A 172 42.05 19.92 -5.12
C ASP A 172 41.07 18.88 -4.59
N ASN A 173 41.56 17.65 -4.44
CA ASN A 173 40.76 16.49 -4.05
C ASN A 173 40.99 16.18 -2.56
N HIS A 174 39.98 16.42 -1.73
CA HIS A 174 40.04 16.04 -0.31
C HIS A 174 39.18 14.80 -0.06
N PHE A 175 39.76 13.79 0.59
CA PHE A 175 39.05 12.59 1.01
C PHE A 175 38.77 12.64 2.52
N LEU A 176 37.49 12.76 2.87
CA LEU A 176 36.98 12.86 4.24
C LEU A 176 36.59 11.48 4.81
N GLY A 177 36.58 10.45 3.96
CA GLY A 177 36.07 9.11 4.27
C GLY A 177 36.88 8.29 5.28
N LYS A 178 38.05 8.74 5.76
CA LYS A 178 38.85 7.99 6.74
C LYS A 178 38.18 7.90 8.12
N MET A 179 37.64 9.04 8.60
CA MET A 179 36.95 9.11 9.91
C MET A 179 35.43 8.99 9.81
N ALA A 180 34.89 9.15 8.61
CA ALA A 180 33.45 9.06 8.35
C ALA A 180 32.77 7.77 8.86
N PRO A 181 33.39 6.57 8.89
CA PRO A 181 32.77 5.38 9.47
C PRO A 181 32.40 5.54 10.95
N ASN A 182 33.16 6.37 11.68
CA ASN A 182 32.97 6.63 13.10
C ASN A 182 31.96 7.74 13.39
N PHE A 183 31.41 8.37 12.36
CA PHE A 183 30.37 9.38 12.55
C PHE A 183 29.11 8.72 13.10
N THR A 184 28.42 9.43 13.97
CA THR A 184 27.19 8.97 14.59
C THR A 184 26.00 9.75 14.07
N ILE A 185 24.91 9.07 13.75
CA ILE A 185 23.65 9.65 13.30
C ILE A 185 22.60 9.35 14.37
N LEU A 186 22.08 10.39 15.00
CA LEU A 186 20.89 10.31 15.83
C LEU A 186 19.66 10.40 14.93
N ILE A 187 18.77 9.41 14.98
CA ILE A 187 17.50 9.40 14.27
C ILE A 187 16.38 9.51 15.30
N LYS A 188 15.70 10.65 15.36
CA LYS A 188 14.48 10.83 16.14
C LYS A 188 13.29 10.64 15.20
N ASN A 189 12.48 9.62 15.47
CA ASN A 189 11.28 9.32 14.71
C ASN A 189 10.06 9.30 15.63
N SER A 190 9.01 10.01 15.23
CA SER A 190 7.69 9.98 15.84
C SER A 190 6.68 9.46 14.81
N ILE A 191 5.84 8.52 15.22
CA ILE A 191 4.73 7.98 14.43
C ILE A 191 3.38 8.35 15.05
N HIS A 192 2.39 8.55 14.19
CA HIS A 192 1.00 8.73 14.56
C HIS A 192 0.10 7.89 13.65
N TYR A 193 -0.88 7.22 14.27
CA TYR A 193 -1.93 6.45 13.63
C TYR A 193 -3.28 7.15 13.88
N PRO A 194 -3.72 8.03 12.97
CA PRO A 194 -4.90 8.88 13.17
C PRO A 194 -6.17 8.10 13.48
N LYS A 195 -6.39 6.96 12.82
CA LYS A 195 -7.59 6.13 13.03
C LYS A 195 -7.70 5.63 14.47
N PHE A 196 -6.57 5.30 15.09
CA PHE A 196 -6.52 4.78 16.46
C PHE A 196 -6.13 5.83 17.51
N LYS A 197 -5.81 7.07 17.09
CA LYS A 197 -5.30 8.15 17.93
C LYS A 197 -4.09 7.73 18.76
N PHE A 198 -3.23 6.88 18.19
CA PHE A 198 -2.05 6.35 18.85
C PHE A 198 -0.80 7.05 18.32
N SER A 199 0.08 7.49 19.22
CA SER A 199 1.36 8.13 18.88
C SER A 199 2.48 7.52 19.69
N LYS A 200 3.63 7.28 19.06
CA LYS A 200 4.83 6.79 19.76
C LYS A 200 6.10 7.30 19.08
N GLY A 201 7.15 7.50 19.87
CA GLY A 201 8.49 7.80 19.38
C GLY A 201 9.45 6.63 19.55
N ASN A 202 10.52 6.58 18.77
CA ASN A 202 11.56 5.56 18.93
C ASN A 202 12.44 5.77 20.17
N ILE A 203 12.50 7.00 20.68
CA ILE A 203 13.24 7.33 21.90
C ILE A 203 12.35 7.04 23.10
N ALA A 204 12.67 5.98 23.84
CA ALA A 204 12.00 5.69 25.11
C ALA A 204 12.16 6.87 26.08
N SER A 205 11.20 7.06 26.98
CA SER A 205 11.19 8.11 28.02
C SER A 205 12.29 7.94 29.11
N GLN A 206 13.34 7.17 28.81
CA GLN A 206 14.42 6.82 29.73
C GLN A 206 15.31 8.03 30.07
N LYS A 207 16.06 7.88 31.17
CA LYS A 207 16.94 8.90 31.75
C LYS A 207 17.90 9.46 30.69
N SER A 208 18.12 10.77 30.72
CA SER A 208 18.95 11.52 29.76
C SER A 208 20.37 10.98 29.55
N ASP A 209 20.88 10.19 30.48
CA ASP A 209 22.21 9.58 30.39
C ASP A 209 22.28 8.40 29.40
N TYR A 210 21.17 7.71 29.12
CA TYR A 210 21.14 6.61 28.14
C TYR A 210 21.60 7.08 26.76
N LEU A 211 21.07 8.22 26.29
CA LEU A 211 21.42 8.80 24.99
C LEU A 211 22.88 9.29 24.89
N LYS A 212 23.60 9.43 26.01
CA LYS A 212 25.00 9.86 25.98
C LYS A 212 25.96 8.71 25.68
N HIS A 213 25.57 7.48 26.00
CA HIS A 213 26.45 6.31 25.96
C HIS A 213 25.97 5.19 25.04
N CYS A 214 24.68 5.18 24.68
CA CYS A 214 24.14 4.14 23.81
C CYS A 214 24.72 4.25 22.40
N THR A 215 24.89 3.11 21.76
CA THR A 215 25.13 2.98 20.32
C THR A 215 24.30 1.82 19.87
N PHE A 216 23.56 2.00 18.78
CA PHE A 216 22.70 0.97 18.23
C PHE A 216 23.50 -0.28 17.91
N ASP A 217 22.98 -1.40 18.40
CA ASP A 217 23.42 -2.73 18.06
C ASP A 217 22.20 -3.65 18.04
N GLN A 218 22.15 -4.57 17.09
CA GLN A 218 20.94 -5.35 16.82
C GLN A 218 20.59 -6.30 17.96
N ASP A 219 21.60 -6.81 18.68
CA ASP A 219 21.42 -7.84 19.69
C ASP A 219 21.49 -7.24 21.11
N SER A 220 22.39 -6.29 21.35
CA SER A 220 22.63 -5.71 22.68
C SER A 220 21.80 -4.47 23.01
N ASP A 221 21.55 -3.58 22.03
CA ASP A 221 20.80 -2.33 22.27
C ASP A 221 19.95 -1.93 21.04
N PRO A 222 18.89 -2.69 20.72
CA PRO A 222 18.08 -2.51 19.51
C PRO A 222 17.20 -1.25 19.53
N TYR A 223 17.16 -0.52 20.65
CA TYR A 223 16.33 0.67 20.82
C TYR A 223 17.13 1.96 20.89
N CYS A 224 18.47 1.90 20.83
CA CYS A 224 19.28 3.10 20.80
C CYS A 224 19.10 3.84 19.45
N PRO A 225 18.75 5.14 19.45
CA PRO A 225 18.52 5.91 18.23
C PRO A 225 19.80 6.42 17.57
N ILE A 226 20.99 6.03 18.07
CA ILE A 226 22.30 6.53 17.63
C ILE A 226 23.03 5.44 16.85
N PHE A 227 23.20 5.66 15.55
CA PHE A 227 23.80 4.68 14.64
C PHE A 227 25.19 5.15 14.20
N ARG A 228 26.16 4.24 14.13
CA ARG A 228 27.44 4.53 13.47
C ARG A 228 27.26 4.42 11.96
N LEU A 229 27.80 5.37 11.21
CA LEU A 229 27.69 5.37 9.75
C LEU A 229 28.35 4.12 9.14
N GLY A 230 29.50 3.69 9.67
CA GLY A 230 30.16 2.45 9.26
C GLY A 230 29.27 1.21 9.44
N PHE A 231 28.56 1.13 10.58
CA PHE A 231 27.63 0.03 10.87
C PHE A 231 26.44 0.01 9.89
N ILE A 232 25.87 1.17 9.56
CA ILE A 232 24.79 1.28 8.57
C ILE A 232 25.23 0.73 7.22
N VAL A 233 26.42 1.12 6.76
CA VAL A 233 26.97 0.72 5.45
C VAL A 233 27.32 -0.77 5.43
N GLU A 234 27.92 -1.29 6.50
CA GLU A 234 28.24 -2.71 6.66
C GLU A 234 26.98 -3.57 6.66
N LYS A 235 25.95 -3.19 7.43
CA LYS A 235 24.67 -3.91 7.47
C LYS A 235 23.86 -3.79 6.17
N ALA A 236 24.12 -2.76 5.36
CA ALA A 236 23.59 -2.66 4.00
C ALA A 236 24.35 -3.56 2.99
N GLY A 237 25.44 -4.23 3.41
CA GLY A 237 26.22 -5.15 2.59
C GLY A 237 27.25 -4.47 1.68
N GLU A 238 27.67 -3.24 1.99
CA GLU A 238 28.58 -2.47 1.13
C GLU A 238 29.95 -2.19 1.78
N ASN A 239 30.96 -2.00 0.94
CA ASN A 239 32.29 -1.58 1.39
C ASN A 239 32.31 -0.05 1.57
N PHE A 240 32.60 0.40 2.79
CA PHE A 240 32.61 1.83 3.12
C PHE A 240 33.58 2.63 2.26
N THR A 241 34.80 2.12 2.03
CA THR A 241 35.83 2.86 1.29
C THR A 241 35.40 3.08 -0.16
N GLU A 242 34.89 2.05 -0.83
CA GLU A 242 34.38 2.17 -2.21
C GLU A 242 33.19 3.13 -2.29
N LEU A 243 32.25 3.00 -1.34
CA LEU A 243 31.08 3.86 -1.27
C LEU A 243 31.47 5.32 -0.99
N ALA A 244 32.47 5.56 -0.15
CA ALA A 244 32.97 6.90 0.15
C ALA A 244 33.65 7.57 -1.04
N HIS A 245 34.25 6.80 -1.96
CA HIS A 245 34.88 7.33 -3.17
C HIS A 245 33.86 7.73 -4.25
N LYS A 246 32.89 6.86 -4.52
CA LYS A 246 31.89 7.08 -5.59
C LYS A 246 30.66 7.84 -5.10
N GLY A 247 30.40 7.80 -3.81
CA GLY A 247 29.11 8.14 -3.22
C GLY A 247 28.06 7.05 -3.47
N GLY A 248 26.95 7.13 -2.74
CA GLY A 248 25.79 6.27 -2.95
C GLY A 248 24.64 6.61 -2.00
N VAL A 249 23.56 5.85 -2.08
CA VAL A 249 22.32 6.09 -1.35
C VAL A 249 21.99 4.87 -0.50
N ILE A 250 21.94 5.03 0.82
CA ILE A 250 21.59 3.98 1.77
C ILE A 250 20.25 4.31 2.43
N GLY A 251 19.36 3.33 2.47
CA GLY A 251 18.07 3.40 3.15
C GLY A 251 18.15 2.86 4.56
N VAL A 252 17.69 3.64 5.53
CA VAL A 252 17.43 3.19 6.91
C VAL A 252 15.93 3.02 7.04
N ILE A 253 15.47 1.76 7.05
CA ILE A 253 14.05 1.43 7.10
C ILE A 253 13.64 1.16 8.54
N ILE A 254 12.68 1.93 9.04
CA ILE A 254 12.09 1.80 10.37
C ILE A 254 10.70 1.22 10.20
N ASN A 255 10.49 -0.01 10.67
CA ASN A 255 9.20 -0.70 10.60
C ASN A 255 8.50 -0.70 11.96
N TRP A 256 7.29 -0.14 11.99
CA TRP A 256 6.39 -0.10 13.14
C TRP A 256 5.20 -1.02 12.91
N ASN A 257 5.37 -2.31 13.17
CA ASN A 257 4.26 -3.28 13.16
C ASN A 257 3.73 -3.44 14.59
N CYS A 258 2.63 -2.77 14.89
CA CYS A 258 2.11 -2.63 16.24
C CYS A 258 0.76 -3.29 16.39
N ASP A 259 0.66 -4.13 17.41
CA ASP A 259 -0.60 -4.68 17.89
C ASP A 259 -1.08 -3.83 19.07
N LEU A 260 -2.09 -2.99 18.82
CA LEU A 260 -2.64 -2.06 19.81
C LEU A 260 -3.62 -2.73 20.78
N ASP A 261 -3.81 -4.05 20.68
CA ASP A 261 -4.49 -4.83 21.71
C ASP A 261 -3.53 -5.21 22.86
N LEU A 262 -2.22 -5.18 22.58
CA LEU A 262 -1.16 -5.35 23.58
C LEU A 262 -0.81 -3.99 24.21
N SER A 263 0.05 -4.01 25.23
CA SER A 263 0.54 -2.77 25.84
C SER A 263 1.36 -1.94 24.86
N GLU A 264 1.29 -0.61 24.99
CA GLU A 264 2.03 0.31 24.14
C GLU A 264 3.56 0.06 24.15
N SER A 265 4.08 -0.58 25.21
CA SER A 265 5.48 -0.99 25.34
C SER A 265 5.92 -2.02 24.30
N GLU A 266 5.01 -2.83 23.75
CA GLU A 266 5.33 -3.89 22.78
C GLU A 266 5.45 -3.35 21.34
N CYS A 267 4.87 -2.18 21.08
CA CYS A 267 4.95 -1.50 19.78
C CYS A 267 6.34 -0.86 19.61
N ASN A 268 7.35 -1.59 19.16
CA ASN A 268 8.72 -1.09 19.05
C ASN A 268 9.22 -1.07 17.60
N PRO A 269 10.11 -0.14 17.24
CA PRO A 269 10.63 -0.03 15.88
C PRO A 269 11.58 -1.18 15.57
N LYS A 270 11.52 -1.69 14.34
CA LYS A 270 12.52 -2.60 13.78
C LYS A 270 13.31 -1.90 12.69
N TYR A 271 14.63 -1.88 12.84
CA TYR A 271 15.55 -1.23 11.90
C TYR A 271 16.09 -2.23 10.89
N SER A 272 16.18 -1.82 9.63
CA SER A 272 16.87 -2.55 8.57
C SER A 272 17.58 -1.58 7.63
N PHE A 273 18.65 -2.05 7.00
CA PHE A 273 19.55 -1.22 6.20
C PHE A 273 19.72 -1.85 4.82
N ARG A 274 19.66 -1.05 3.76
CA ARG A 274 19.89 -1.53 2.39
C ARG A 274 20.37 -0.40 1.50
N ARG A 275 21.11 -0.72 0.45
CA ARG A 275 21.41 0.24 -0.61
C ARG A 275 20.17 0.50 -1.47
N LEU A 276 19.96 1.77 -1.85
CA LEU A 276 18.82 2.22 -2.67
C LEU A 276 19.22 2.49 -4.13
N ASP A 277 20.43 2.99 -4.37
CA ASP A 277 20.95 3.24 -5.72
C ASP A 277 21.48 1.96 -6.38
N PRO A 278 21.35 1.81 -7.71
CA PRO A 278 21.98 0.71 -8.43
C PRO A 278 23.50 0.81 -8.32
N LYS A 279 24.14 -0.26 -7.84
CA LYS A 279 25.61 -0.32 -7.65
C LYS A 279 26.40 -0.13 -8.94
N TYR A 280 25.85 -0.62 -10.05
CA TYR A 280 26.46 -0.56 -11.38
C TYR A 280 25.46 0.05 -12.36
N ASP A 281 25.56 1.35 -12.56
CA ASP A 281 24.93 2.06 -13.68
C ASP A 281 26.05 2.65 -14.55
N PRO A 282 26.16 2.25 -15.84
CA PRO A 282 27.14 2.80 -16.76
C PRO A 282 27.04 4.32 -16.94
N ALA A 283 25.83 4.88 -16.80
CA ALA A 283 25.57 6.30 -17.06
C ALA A 283 25.92 7.20 -15.87
N SER A 284 25.74 6.71 -14.65
CA SER A 284 26.00 7.49 -13.43
C SER A 284 26.42 6.59 -12.27
N SER A 285 27.73 6.41 -12.09
CA SER A 285 28.24 5.66 -10.94
C SER A 285 28.22 6.53 -9.65
N GLY A 286 27.36 6.18 -8.70
CA GLY A 286 27.34 6.75 -7.35
C GLY A 286 26.51 8.02 -7.20
N TYR A 287 26.76 8.77 -6.12
CA TYR A 287 26.00 9.97 -5.74
C TYR A 287 26.93 11.17 -5.56
N ASN A 288 26.69 12.22 -6.35
CA ASN A 288 27.40 13.48 -6.26
C ASN A 288 26.48 14.67 -6.54
N PHE A 289 26.87 15.84 -6.05
CA PHE A 289 26.20 17.11 -6.34
C PHE A 289 27.21 18.26 -6.29
N ARG A 290 26.88 19.38 -6.92
CA ARG A 290 27.71 20.59 -6.95
C ARG A 290 27.02 21.72 -6.23
N PHE A 291 27.80 22.51 -5.49
CA PHE A 291 27.36 23.76 -4.89
C PHE A 291 28.50 24.78 -4.91
N ALA A 292 28.17 26.06 -4.77
CA ALA A 292 29.17 27.13 -4.81
C ALA A 292 29.08 28.00 -3.55
N LYS A 293 30.24 28.42 -3.04
CA LYS A 293 30.36 29.43 -1.98
C LYS A 293 30.77 30.75 -2.64
N TYR A 294 29.88 31.74 -2.63
CA TYR A 294 30.12 33.05 -3.25
C TYR A 294 30.77 34.02 -2.27
N TYR A 295 31.72 34.81 -2.75
CA TYR A 295 32.40 35.87 -2.00
C TYR A 295 32.85 37.00 -2.95
N LYS A 296 33.27 38.14 -2.40
CA LYS A 296 33.78 39.26 -3.20
C LYS A 296 35.21 39.57 -2.82
N ILE A 297 36.09 39.65 -3.82
CA ILE A 297 37.47 40.11 -3.64
C ILE A 297 37.49 41.61 -3.90
N ASN A 298 38.08 42.39 -2.98
CA ASN A 298 38.17 43.86 -3.06
C ASN A 298 36.82 44.60 -3.23
N GLY A 299 35.72 43.97 -2.82
CA GLY A 299 34.36 44.56 -2.85
C GLY A 299 33.71 44.62 -4.25
N THR A 300 34.45 44.38 -5.32
CA THR A 300 34.00 44.58 -6.71
C THR A 300 33.81 43.27 -7.47
N THR A 301 34.80 42.38 -7.44
CA THR A 301 34.77 41.17 -8.27
C THR A 301 34.04 40.04 -7.55
N THR A 302 32.86 39.68 -8.06
CA THR A 302 32.11 38.50 -7.60
C THR A 302 32.89 37.24 -7.96
N THR A 303 33.28 36.51 -6.93
CA THR A 303 34.07 35.28 -7.01
C THR A 303 33.29 34.14 -6.36
N ARG A 304 33.52 32.90 -6.78
CA ARG A 304 32.96 31.72 -6.10
C ARG A 304 33.98 30.60 -6.00
N THR A 305 33.84 29.79 -4.97
CA THR A 305 34.48 28.48 -4.90
C THR A 305 33.46 27.42 -5.26
N LEU A 306 33.66 26.74 -6.38
CA LEU A 306 32.82 25.61 -6.79
C LEU A 306 33.30 24.35 -6.06
N ILE A 307 32.36 23.63 -5.47
CA ILE A 307 32.62 22.39 -4.73
C ILE A 307 31.75 21.31 -5.35
N LYS A 308 32.40 20.26 -5.83
CA LYS A 308 31.74 19.02 -6.23
C LYS A 308 31.90 18.01 -5.11
N ALA A 309 30.78 17.64 -4.51
CA ALA A 309 30.76 16.75 -3.36
C ALA A 309 30.25 15.37 -3.76
N TYR A 310 30.98 14.37 -3.30
CA TYR A 310 30.62 12.96 -3.32
C TYR A 310 30.33 12.54 -1.89
N GLY A 311 29.27 11.76 -1.69
CA GLY A 311 28.83 11.44 -0.34
C GLY A 311 27.89 10.27 -0.24
N ILE A 312 27.57 9.92 0.99
CA ILE A 312 26.58 8.91 1.33
C ILE A 312 25.31 9.64 1.71
N ARG A 313 24.26 9.46 0.91
CA ARG A 313 22.93 9.96 1.21
C ARG A 313 22.16 8.90 2.00
N ILE A 314 21.68 9.27 3.18
CA ILE A 314 20.88 8.42 4.05
C ILE A 314 19.42 8.84 3.93
N ASP A 315 18.59 7.91 3.45
CA ASP A 315 17.15 8.07 3.37
C ASP A 315 16.49 7.24 4.48
N VAL A 316 15.92 7.92 5.48
CA VAL A 316 15.16 7.30 6.56
C VAL A 316 13.73 7.11 6.10
N ILE A 317 13.34 5.84 5.93
CA ILE A 317 12.04 5.44 5.41
C ILE A 317 11.25 4.77 6.52
N VAL A 318 10.09 5.31 6.85
CA VAL A 318 9.23 4.79 7.90
C VAL A 318 8.07 4.03 7.26
N HIS A 319 7.91 2.78 7.67
CA HIS A 319 6.77 1.94 7.32
C HIS A 319 6.14 1.39 8.59
N GLY A 320 4.90 0.97 8.50
CA GLY A 320 4.22 0.38 9.64
C GLY A 320 2.77 0.05 9.36
N GLN A 321 2.25 -0.81 10.22
CA GLN A 321 0.85 -1.10 10.33
C GLN A 321 0.48 -1.14 11.82
N ALA A 322 -0.65 -0.55 12.17
CA ALA A 322 -1.25 -0.72 13.48
C ALA A 322 -2.52 -1.55 13.34
N GLY A 323 -2.69 -2.56 14.19
CA GLY A 323 -3.93 -3.34 14.30
C GLY A 323 -4.56 -3.11 15.67
N LYS A 324 -5.88 -2.93 15.73
CA LYS A 324 -6.65 -2.86 16.98
C LYS A 324 -7.95 -3.65 16.84
N PHE A 325 -8.35 -4.38 17.88
CA PHE A 325 -9.58 -5.15 17.89
C PHE A 325 -10.78 -4.30 17.45
N SER A 326 -11.55 -4.84 16.51
CA SER A 326 -12.78 -4.21 16.04
C SER A 326 -13.86 -5.26 15.81
N LEU A 327 -15.07 -4.93 16.26
CA LEU A 327 -16.21 -5.85 16.19
C LEU A 327 -16.64 -6.13 14.74
N ILE A 328 -16.55 -5.13 13.86
CA ILE A 328 -16.99 -5.25 12.46
C ILE A 328 -16.22 -6.34 11.69
N PRO A 329 -14.88 -6.27 11.55
CA PRO A 329 -14.12 -7.32 10.85
C PRO A 329 -14.23 -8.68 11.54
N THR A 330 -14.35 -8.71 12.88
CA THR A 330 -14.60 -9.95 13.63
C THR A 330 -15.89 -10.64 13.22
N ILE A 331 -17.01 -9.91 13.16
CA ILE A 331 -18.32 -10.46 12.75
C ILE A 331 -18.29 -10.92 11.29
N ILE A 332 -17.70 -10.13 10.39
CA ILE A 332 -17.60 -10.49 8.97
C ILE A 332 -16.83 -11.79 8.81
N ASN A 333 -15.65 -11.92 9.43
CA ASN A 333 -14.83 -13.13 9.34
C ASN A 333 -15.49 -14.34 10.00
N LEU A 334 -16.24 -14.14 11.09
CA LEU A 334 -17.03 -15.20 11.71
C LEU A 334 -18.17 -15.68 10.78
N ALA A 335 -18.88 -14.75 10.12
CA ALA A 335 -19.92 -15.09 9.15
C ALA A 335 -19.33 -15.85 7.95
N THR A 336 -18.17 -15.42 7.44
CA THR A 336 -17.43 -16.12 6.38
C THR A 336 -17.01 -17.52 6.83
N ALA A 337 -16.53 -17.68 8.08
CA ALA A 337 -16.17 -18.98 8.64
C ALA A 337 -17.39 -19.92 8.70
N LEU A 338 -18.52 -19.45 9.24
CA LEU A 338 -19.76 -20.24 9.35
C LEU A 338 -20.30 -20.65 7.98
N THR A 339 -20.27 -19.73 7.00
CA THR A 339 -20.70 -20.00 5.62
C THR A 339 -19.80 -21.03 4.95
N SER A 340 -18.48 -20.96 5.20
CA SER A 340 -17.49 -21.86 4.61
C SER A 340 -17.62 -23.30 5.11
N ILE A 341 -18.10 -23.53 6.34
CA ILE A 341 -18.42 -24.88 6.85
C ILE A 341 -19.41 -25.61 5.93
N GLY A 342 -20.30 -24.86 5.25
CA GLY A 342 -21.25 -25.39 4.27
C GLY A 342 -20.59 -26.09 3.08
N VAL A 343 -19.38 -25.68 2.68
CA VAL A 343 -18.62 -26.31 1.57
C VAL A 343 -18.36 -27.80 1.85
N GLY A 344 -18.16 -28.17 3.11
CA GLY A 344 -18.00 -29.56 3.52
C GLY A 344 -19.23 -30.44 3.23
N SER A 345 -20.43 -29.85 3.22
CA SER A 345 -21.66 -30.58 2.86
C SER A 345 -21.73 -30.88 1.36
N PHE A 346 -21.38 -29.91 0.52
CA PHE A 346 -21.29 -30.09 -0.94
C PHE A 346 -20.25 -31.15 -1.32
N LEU A 347 -19.08 -31.12 -0.69
CA LEU A 347 -18.02 -32.11 -0.92
C LEU A 347 -18.47 -33.51 -0.50
N CYS A 348 -19.10 -33.65 0.68
CA CYS A 348 -19.60 -34.94 1.15
C CYS A 348 -20.74 -35.48 0.28
N ASP A 349 -21.61 -34.61 -0.23
CA ASP A 349 -22.67 -34.99 -1.15
C ASP A 349 -22.10 -35.49 -2.49
N TRP A 350 -21.10 -34.78 -3.03
CA TRP A 350 -20.39 -35.23 -4.23
C TRP A 350 -19.70 -36.57 -4.03
N ILE A 351 -18.97 -36.77 -2.93
CA ILE A 351 -18.34 -38.05 -2.58
C ILE A 351 -19.38 -39.16 -2.47
N LEU A 352 -20.51 -38.87 -1.81
CA LEU A 352 -21.54 -39.87 -1.59
C LEU A 352 -22.24 -40.26 -2.90
N LEU A 353 -22.57 -39.29 -3.75
CA LEU A 353 -23.22 -39.53 -5.04
C LEU A 353 -22.29 -40.25 -6.03
N THR A 354 -20.99 -39.96 -5.98
CA THR A 354 -19.99 -40.52 -6.91
C THR A 354 -19.50 -41.90 -6.47
N PHE A 355 -19.11 -42.07 -5.20
CA PHE A 355 -18.39 -43.27 -4.74
C PHE A 355 -19.22 -44.21 -3.88
N MET A 356 -20.26 -43.72 -3.19
CA MET A 356 -20.99 -44.49 -2.18
C MET A 356 -22.45 -44.77 -2.55
N ASN A 357 -22.90 -44.38 -3.75
CA ASN A 357 -24.27 -44.51 -4.21
C ASN A 357 -24.62 -45.95 -4.68
N LYS A 358 -24.31 -46.96 -3.86
CA LYS A 358 -24.64 -48.36 -4.15
C LYS A 358 -26.16 -48.52 -4.32
N ASN A 359 -26.58 -49.13 -5.43
CA ASN A 359 -27.98 -49.35 -5.83
C ASN A 359 -28.86 -48.10 -5.94
N LYS A 360 -28.27 -46.90 -6.15
CA LYS A 360 -29.00 -45.62 -6.20
C LYS A 360 -29.85 -45.32 -4.95
N LEU A 361 -29.62 -46.02 -3.84
CA LEU A 361 -30.46 -45.95 -2.65
C LEU A 361 -30.52 -44.54 -2.06
N TYR A 362 -29.39 -43.83 -2.06
CA TYR A 362 -29.36 -42.45 -1.59
C TYR A 362 -30.00 -41.49 -2.60
N SER A 363 -29.71 -41.66 -3.89
CA SER A 363 -30.31 -40.83 -4.95
C SER A 363 -31.83 -40.90 -4.95
N HIS A 364 -32.42 -42.08 -4.72
CA HIS A 364 -33.87 -42.27 -4.59
C HIS A 364 -34.46 -41.60 -3.35
N LYS A 365 -33.68 -41.44 -2.27
CA LYS A 365 -34.14 -40.73 -1.06
C LYS A 365 -33.97 -39.22 -1.16
N LYS A 366 -32.94 -38.76 -1.89
CA LYS A 366 -32.62 -37.33 -2.04
C LYS A 366 -33.41 -36.63 -3.14
N PHE A 367 -33.63 -37.31 -4.26
CA PHE A 367 -34.22 -36.69 -5.45
C PHE A 367 -35.57 -37.34 -5.76
N ASP A 368 -36.64 -36.58 -5.58
CA ASP A 368 -37.96 -36.94 -6.10
C ASP A 368 -38.06 -36.55 -7.58
N LYS A 369 -38.23 -37.56 -8.43
CA LYS A 369 -38.42 -37.33 -9.87
C LYS A 369 -39.84 -36.84 -10.13
N VAL A 370 -40.01 -35.54 -10.22
CA VAL A 370 -41.29 -34.95 -10.66
C VAL A 370 -41.39 -35.08 -12.18
N ARG A 371 -42.27 -35.94 -12.67
CA ARG A 371 -42.72 -35.87 -14.07
C ARG A 371 -43.82 -34.82 -14.12
N THR A 372 -43.52 -33.64 -14.66
CA THR A 372 -44.58 -32.73 -15.06
C THR A 372 -45.44 -33.45 -16.11
N PRO A 373 -46.77 -33.51 -15.96
CA PRO A 373 -47.62 -34.07 -16.99
C PRO A 373 -47.31 -33.32 -18.28
N LYS A 374 -46.82 -34.04 -19.29
CA LYS A 374 -46.77 -33.55 -20.66
C LYS A 374 -48.21 -33.31 -21.08
N HIS A 375 -48.75 -32.14 -20.76
CA HIS A 375 -49.95 -31.65 -21.38
C HIS A 375 -49.63 -31.59 -22.88
N PRO A 376 -50.44 -32.20 -23.76
CA PRO A 376 -50.20 -32.13 -25.19
C PRO A 376 -50.04 -30.66 -25.57
N SER A 377 -48.90 -30.40 -26.19
CA SER A 377 -48.46 -29.13 -26.72
C SER A 377 -49.47 -28.62 -27.76
N SER A 378 -50.55 -27.98 -27.30
CA SER A 378 -51.46 -27.23 -28.18
C SER A 378 -52.03 -25.95 -27.55
N ARG A 379 -51.77 -25.65 -26.27
CA ARG A 379 -52.27 -24.44 -25.60
C ARG A 379 -51.22 -23.47 -25.05
N TRP A 380 -49.95 -23.85 -25.01
CA TRP A 380 -48.89 -22.95 -24.53
C TRP A 380 -48.73 -21.66 -25.34
N PRO A 381 -48.94 -21.63 -26.68
CA PRO A 381 -48.92 -20.36 -27.41
C PRO A 381 -50.09 -19.45 -27.04
N VAL A 382 -51.29 -20.02 -26.86
CA VAL A 382 -52.52 -19.25 -26.56
C VAL A 382 -52.51 -18.70 -25.13
N THR A 383 -51.99 -19.48 -24.18
CA THR A 383 -51.88 -19.04 -22.77
C THR A 383 -50.80 -17.98 -22.61
N LEU A 384 -49.68 -18.10 -23.33
CA LEU A 384 -48.64 -17.07 -23.36
C LEU A 384 -49.14 -15.81 -24.08
N ALA A 385 -49.89 -15.94 -25.18
CA ALA A 385 -50.50 -14.80 -25.89
C ALA A 385 -51.56 -14.07 -25.05
N LEU A 386 -52.35 -14.78 -24.23
CA LEU A 386 -53.28 -14.16 -23.26
C LEU A 386 -52.53 -13.43 -22.12
N VAL A 387 -51.43 -14.00 -21.61
CA VAL A 387 -50.58 -13.35 -20.58
C VAL A 387 -49.78 -12.17 -21.14
N LEU A 388 -49.39 -12.23 -22.42
CA LEU A 388 -48.71 -11.16 -23.15
C LEU A 388 -49.68 -10.11 -23.73
N GLY A 389 -50.99 -10.22 -23.49
CA GLY A 389 -51.98 -9.23 -23.92
C GLY A 389 -52.22 -9.18 -25.44
N GLN A 390 -51.93 -10.26 -26.17
CA GLN A 390 -52.07 -10.35 -27.62
C GLN A 390 -53.47 -10.80 -28.09
N ILE A 391 -54.38 -11.20 -27.18
CA ILE A 391 -55.76 -11.65 -27.48
C ILE A 391 -56.73 -11.26 -26.33
N PRO A 392 -57.96 -10.75 -26.59
CA PRO A 392 -58.95 -10.41 -25.56
C PRO A 392 -59.73 -11.65 -24.99
N PRO A 393 -60.18 -11.62 -23.72
CA PRO A 393 -60.89 -12.74 -23.05
C PRO A 393 -62.40 -12.84 -23.39
N PRO A 394 -63.01 -14.06 -23.42
CA PRO A 394 -64.44 -14.27 -23.70
C PRO A 394 -65.38 -14.16 -22.46
N PRO A 395 -66.68 -13.82 -22.61
CA PRO A 395 -67.62 -13.53 -21.50
C PRO A 395 -68.40 -14.75 -20.95
N SER A 396 -68.82 -14.71 -19.67
CA SER A 396 -69.40 -15.82 -18.86
C SER A 396 -70.91 -15.72 -18.56
N HIS A 397 -71.64 -16.85 -18.51
CA HIS A 397 -73.05 -16.98 -18.06
C HIS A 397 -73.21 -17.91 -16.82
N TYR A 398 -74.18 -17.59 -15.95
CA TYR A 398 -74.54 -18.23 -14.66
C TYR A 398 -75.97 -18.85 -14.76
N SER A 399 -76.27 -19.93 -14.01
CA SER A 399 -77.62 -20.56 -13.90
C SER A 399 -78.11 -20.69 -12.44
N GLN A 400 -79.44 -20.77 -12.27
CA GLN A 400 -80.26 -20.58 -11.07
C GLN A 400 -81.10 -21.85 -10.70
N ASP A 401 -81.58 -21.92 -9.45
CA ASP A 401 -82.75 -22.65 -8.88
C ASP A 401 -82.68 -24.12 -8.36
N GLN A 402 -83.00 -24.35 -7.06
CA GLN A 402 -84.31 -24.84 -6.54
C GLN A 402 -84.38 -25.06 -4.98
N PRO A 403 -85.59 -25.07 -4.33
CA PRO A 403 -85.85 -24.63 -2.94
C PRO A 403 -86.27 -25.70 -1.87
N PRO A 404 -86.60 -25.34 -0.60
CA PRO A 404 -86.68 -26.24 0.60
C PRO A 404 -88.07 -26.33 1.31
N SER A 405 -88.24 -27.23 2.30
CA SER A 405 -89.30 -27.21 3.36
C SER A 405 -88.97 -28.08 4.61
N PRO A 406 -89.49 -27.77 5.83
CA PRO A 406 -88.74 -27.90 7.10
C PRO A 406 -89.53 -28.62 8.28
N PRO A 407 -89.33 -28.38 9.61
CA PRO A 407 -88.86 -29.40 10.58
C PRO A 407 -89.65 -29.51 11.93
N SER A 408 -89.26 -30.40 12.86
CA SER A 408 -89.40 -30.37 14.35
C SER A 408 -89.24 -31.80 14.92
N GLY A 409 -88.64 -32.11 16.08
CA GLY A 409 -87.97 -31.39 17.16
C GLY A 409 -87.38 -32.41 18.17
N GLU A 410 -86.36 -31.96 18.95
CA GLU A 410 -85.86 -32.42 20.28
C GLU A 410 -85.64 -33.93 20.53
N GLY A 411 -84.54 -34.46 21.10
CA GLY A 411 -83.48 -34.00 22.00
C GLY A 411 -82.91 -35.27 22.71
N PRO A 412 -81.69 -35.28 23.29
CA PRO A 412 -80.68 -36.31 22.98
C PRO A 412 -80.28 -37.25 24.13
N THR A 413 -79.61 -38.38 23.83
CA THR A 413 -78.62 -39.02 24.74
C THR A 413 -77.72 -40.06 24.03
N LEU A 414 -76.41 -39.79 24.08
CA LEU A 414 -75.24 -40.68 24.27
C LEU A 414 -75.05 -41.98 23.44
N GLY A 415 -73.90 -42.06 22.74
CA GLY A 415 -73.16 -43.33 22.53
C GLY A 415 -72.72 -43.67 21.09
N GLU A 416 -71.45 -43.37 20.79
CA GLU A 416 -70.51 -44.07 19.87
C GLU A 416 -70.89 -44.50 18.44
N GLY A 417 -70.10 -44.05 17.46
CA GLY A 417 -69.97 -44.74 16.15
C GLY A 417 -69.50 -43.90 14.95
N ALA A 418 -68.17 -43.81 14.76
CA ALA A 418 -67.35 -43.71 13.54
C ALA A 418 -67.79 -42.95 12.25
N GLU A 419 -66.90 -42.02 11.81
CA GLU A 419 -66.36 -41.71 10.45
C GLU A 419 -67.33 -41.52 9.24
N LEU A 420 -67.22 -40.57 8.29
CA LEU A 420 -66.26 -39.56 7.79
C LEU A 420 -67.05 -38.68 6.76
N PRO A 421 -66.71 -37.40 6.46
CA PRO A 421 -66.58 -37.06 5.03
C PRO A 421 -65.52 -35.99 4.66
N LEU A 422 -65.19 -36.01 3.36
CA LEU A 422 -64.30 -35.15 2.58
C LEU A 422 -64.47 -33.63 2.80
N ALA A 423 -63.36 -32.87 2.74
CA ALA A 423 -63.35 -31.47 2.26
C ALA A 423 -61.95 -30.91 1.92
N VAL A 424 -61.83 -30.48 0.64
CA VAL A 424 -61.33 -29.15 0.18
C VAL A 424 -59.80 -28.90 0.06
N GLN A 425 -59.38 -28.65 -1.18
CA GLN A 425 -58.06 -28.17 -1.63
C GLN A 425 -57.81 -26.70 -1.22
N SER A 426 -56.56 -26.40 -0.82
CA SER A 426 -56.07 -25.06 -0.44
C SER A 426 -55.34 -24.34 -1.60
N PRO A 427 -55.28 -22.99 -1.62
CA PRO A 427 -54.74 -22.19 -2.73
C PRO A 427 -53.23 -21.90 -2.62
N ARG A 428 -52.56 -21.71 -3.78
CA ARG A 428 -51.12 -21.39 -3.95
C ARG A 428 -50.74 -19.97 -3.45
N PRO A 429 -49.55 -19.75 -2.86
CA PRO A 429 -49.02 -18.41 -2.57
C PRO A 429 -48.16 -17.82 -3.71
N CYS A 430 -48.12 -16.48 -3.74
CA CYS A 430 -47.48 -15.60 -4.71
C CYS A 430 -45.94 -15.63 -4.68
N SER A 431 -45.31 -15.58 -5.85
CA SER A 431 -43.88 -15.41 -6.07
C SER A 431 -43.47 -13.93 -5.99
N ILE A 432 -42.55 -13.59 -5.08
CA ILE A 432 -41.79 -12.33 -5.10
C ILE A 432 -40.37 -12.67 -5.58
N SER A 433 -40.04 -12.24 -6.80
CA SER A 433 -38.67 -12.24 -7.31
C SER A 433 -37.88 -11.14 -6.61
N ALA A 434 -36.85 -11.52 -5.84
CA ALA A 434 -35.78 -10.61 -5.46
C ALA A 434 -34.64 -10.77 -6.47
N LEU A 435 -34.45 -9.73 -7.29
CA LEU A 435 -33.30 -9.53 -8.15
C LEU A 435 -32.10 -9.22 -7.23
N THR A 436 -31.03 -10.00 -7.29
CA THR A 436 -29.74 -9.64 -6.68
C THR A 436 -28.73 -9.51 -7.81
N GLU A 437 -28.42 -8.26 -8.19
CA GLU A 437 -27.35 -7.94 -9.13
C GLU A 437 -26.00 -8.34 -8.51
N GLN A 438 -25.29 -9.23 -9.19
CA GLN A 438 -23.84 -9.40 -9.01
C GLN A 438 -23.13 -8.26 -9.73
N VAL A 439 -22.52 -7.35 -8.98
CA VAL A 439 -21.49 -6.46 -9.52
C VAL A 439 -20.19 -7.26 -9.55
N VAL A 440 -19.80 -7.66 -10.76
CA VAL A 440 -18.49 -8.22 -11.07
C VAL A 440 -17.56 -7.05 -11.40
N ASP A 441 -16.53 -6.85 -10.57
CA ASP A 441 -15.39 -5.99 -10.88
C ASP A 441 -14.76 -6.45 -12.19
N THR A 442 -14.88 -5.61 -13.22
CA THR A 442 -14.08 -5.72 -14.44
C THR A 442 -13.23 -4.46 -14.53
N LEU A 443 -11.98 -4.55 -14.06
CA LEU A 443 -10.97 -3.52 -14.26
C LEU A 443 -10.53 -3.56 -15.74
N GLY A 444 -11.34 -2.95 -16.60
CA GLY A 444 -11.03 -2.71 -18.01
C GLY A 444 -10.16 -1.47 -18.17
N GLN A 445 -9.02 -1.66 -18.84
CA GLN A 445 -8.12 -0.63 -19.32
C GLN A 445 -8.90 0.49 -20.03
N HIS A 446 -8.74 1.74 -19.58
CA HIS A 446 -8.94 2.89 -20.44
C HIS A 446 -7.78 3.88 -20.32
N MET A 447 -7.08 4.00 -21.44
CA MET A 447 -6.16 5.06 -21.78
C MET A 447 -6.79 6.45 -21.58
N GLY A 448 -6.01 7.34 -20.99
CA GLY A 448 -5.83 8.71 -21.48
C GLY A 448 -6.95 9.70 -21.24
N GLN A 449 -6.80 10.54 -20.21
CA GLN A 449 -6.89 12.01 -20.33
C GLN A 449 -6.43 12.68 -19.04
N ARG A 450 -5.39 13.52 -19.17
CA ARG A 450 -4.77 14.36 -18.13
C ARG A 450 -5.61 15.64 -17.93
N PRO A 451 -6.01 16.02 -16.71
CA PRO A 451 -6.47 17.37 -16.41
C PRO A 451 -5.30 18.30 -16.02
N PRO A 452 -5.43 19.63 -16.22
CA PRO A 452 -4.32 20.56 -16.11
C PRO A 452 -4.00 20.96 -14.67
N VAL A 453 -2.72 21.22 -14.41
CA VAL A 453 -2.15 21.73 -13.15
C VAL A 453 -2.28 23.25 -13.13
N PRO A 454 -2.70 23.90 -12.02
CA PRO A 454 -2.59 25.34 -11.86
C PRO A 454 -1.20 25.75 -11.31
N GLU A 455 -0.61 26.78 -11.91
CA GLU A 455 0.59 27.51 -11.45
C GLU A 455 0.43 28.07 -10.02
N PRO A 456 1.50 28.11 -9.21
CA PRO A 456 1.57 29.02 -8.08
C PRO A 456 2.34 30.29 -8.46
N SER A 457 1.65 31.43 -8.34
CA SER A 457 2.19 32.78 -8.46
C SER A 457 3.20 33.09 -7.35
N GLN A 458 4.29 33.74 -7.75
CA GLN A 458 5.28 34.41 -6.91
C GLN A 458 4.61 35.37 -5.92
N GLN A 459 5.01 35.33 -4.64
CA GLN A 459 5.10 36.58 -3.89
C GLN A 459 6.11 36.53 -2.75
N ASP A 460 6.84 37.64 -2.71
CA ASP A 460 8.00 38.03 -1.92
C ASP A 460 8.05 37.66 -0.44
N SER A 461 9.27 37.32 -0.05
CA SER A 461 9.78 37.24 1.31
C SER A 461 10.08 38.62 1.91
N THR A 462 9.54 38.90 3.10
CA THR A 462 10.14 39.83 4.07
C THR A 462 9.92 39.38 5.53
N SER A 463 11.03 38.94 6.14
CA SER A 463 11.54 39.23 7.48
C SER A 463 10.63 39.27 8.73
N THR A 464 11.13 38.57 9.76
CA THR A 464 11.11 38.85 11.22
C THR A 464 9.83 38.60 12.04
N ASP A 465 9.82 37.54 12.86
CA ASP A 465 10.13 37.55 14.33
C ASP A 465 9.73 36.20 14.98
N PRO A 466 10.54 35.52 15.81
CA PRO A 466 10.24 34.17 16.29
C PRO A 466 9.64 34.22 17.70
N LYS A 467 8.31 34.15 17.81
CA LYS A 467 7.63 33.79 19.07
C LYS A 467 6.32 33.07 18.79
N GLY A 468 6.27 31.82 19.24
CA GLY A 468 5.01 31.13 19.51
C GLY A 468 4.70 30.02 18.51
N LEU A 469 4.98 28.78 18.90
CA LEU A 469 4.00 27.69 18.85
C LEU A 469 4.62 26.46 19.51
N ALA A 470 4.51 26.44 20.84
CA ALA A 470 4.29 25.21 21.56
C ALA A 470 2.85 24.76 21.27
N GLN A 471 2.63 23.45 21.21
CA GLN A 471 1.41 22.73 20.84
C GLN A 471 1.24 22.44 19.34
N LEU A 472 1.89 21.37 18.88
CA LEU A 472 1.28 20.17 18.28
C LEU A 472 2.28 19.02 18.28
#